data_AF-A0A3Q2PV31-F1
#
_entry.id   AF-A0A3Q2PV31-F1
#
_cell.length_a   1.000
_cell.length_b   1.000
_cell.length_c   1.000
_cell.angle_alpha   90.00
_cell.angle_beta   90.00
_cell.angle_gamma   90.00
#
_symmetry.space_group_name_H-M   'P 1'
#
loop_
_entity.id
_entity.type
_entity.pdbx_description
1 polymer ?
#
loop_
_entity_poly.entity_id
_entity_poly.type
_entity_poly.pdbx_seq_one_letter_code
_entity_poly.pdbx_strand_id
1 'polypeptide(L)'
;MDPKVSTFIYCMGDEADDILQDQALSNAQRQQYEAVKDTFETYFVPRKNVIYERARYNQRVQQTNETVDSSITSKYIILGSCTPKSKAIYL
;
A
#
# COMPACT_ATOMS: atom_id res chain seq x y z
N MET A 1 28.28 -0.99 -1.86
CA MET A 1 26.91 -0.48 -2.08
C MET A 1 26.96 1.03 -2.22
N ASP A 2 26.01 1.66 -2.91
CA ASP A 2 25.87 3.12 -2.89
C ASP A 2 25.70 3.62 -1.42
N PRO A 3 26.38 4.72 -1.02
CA PRO A 3 26.32 5.20 0.37
C PRO A 3 24.90 5.56 0.84
N LYS A 4 24.04 6.08 -0.05
CA LYS A 4 22.65 6.42 0.31
C LYS A 4 21.84 5.16 0.57
N VAL A 5 22.01 4.13 -0.26
CA VAL A 5 21.37 2.82 -0.05
C VAL A 5 21.84 2.22 1.28
N SER A 6 23.15 2.23 1.54
CA SER A 6 23.71 1.67 2.78
C SER A 6 23.16 2.38 4.03
N THR A 7 23.05 3.71 3.97
CA THR A 7 22.49 4.52 5.06
C THR A 7 21.00 4.25 5.24
N PHE A 8 20.25 4.10 4.15
CA PHE A 8 18.82 3.83 4.17
C PHE A 8 18.50 2.48 4.82
N ILE A 9 19.21 1.42 4.43
CA ILE A 9 19.05 0.08 5.03
C ILE A 9 19.42 0.10 6.51
N TYR A 10 20.53 0.74 6.88
CA TYR A 10 20.93 0.90 8.27
C TYR A 10 19.86 1.61 9.12
N CYS A 11 19.24 2.68 8.59
CA CYS A 11 18.18 3.41 9.28
C CYS A 11 16.87 2.62 9.42
N MET A 12 16.62 1.60 8.58
CA MET A 12 15.44 0.75 8.66
C MET A 12 15.52 -0.31 9.77
N GLY A 13 16.74 -0.68 10.17
CA GLY A 13 16.99 -1.67 11.21
C GLY A 13 17.24 -3.08 10.67
N ASP A 14 17.38 -4.03 11.59
CA ASP A 14 18.00 -5.34 11.34
C ASP A 14 17.29 -6.19 10.27
N GLU A 15 15.96 -6.08 10.17
CA GLU A 15 15.16 -6.87 9.21
C GLU A 15 15.24 -6.33 7.77
N ALA A 16 15.80 -5.14 7.57
CA ALA A 16 15.80 -4.50 6.26
C ALA A 16 16.63 -5.25 5.22
N ASP A 17 17.76 -5.83 5.62
CA ASP A 17 18.58 -6.63 4.73
C ASP A 17 17.86 -7.91 4.29
N ASP A 18 17.15 -8.59 5.20
CA ASP A 18 16.37 -9.79 4.90
C ASP A 18 15.21 -9.47 3.95
N ILE A 19 14.49 -8.38 4.22
CA ILE A 19 13.42 -7.89 3.34
C ILE A 19 14.00 -7.64 1.95
N LEU A 20 15.10 -6.89 1.83
CA LEU A 20 15.71 -6.55 0.55
C LEU A 20 16.24 -7.79 -0.18
N GLN A 21 16.74 -8.81 0.52
CA GLN A 21 17.18 -10.08 -0.08
C GLN A 21 16.02 -10.85 -0.71
N ASP A 22 14.85 -10.87 -0.06
CA ASP A 22 13.64 -11.55 -0.56
C ASP A 22 13.07 -10.89 -1.84
N GLN A 23 13.44 -9.63 -2.12
CA GLN A 23 12.93 -8.91 -3.30
C GLN A 23 13.67 -9.27 -4.59
N ALA A 24 12.93 -9.36 -5.68
CA ALA A 24 13.44 -9.67 -7.02
C ALA A 24 14.15 -8.48 -7.71
N LEU A 25 15.09 -7.83 -7.02
CA LEU A 25 15.93 -6.76 -7.56
C LEU A 25 17.24 -7.29 -8.13
N SER A 26 17.60 -6.83 -9.33
CA SER A 26 18.93 -7.10 -9.91
C SER A 26 20.04 -6.43 -9.11
N ASN A 27 21.28 -6.90 -9.29
CA ASN A 27 22.46 -6.30 -8.67
C ASN A 27 22.61 -4.81 -9.00
N ALA A 28 22.21 -4.38 -10.20
CA ALA A 28 22.22 -2.97 -10.59
C ALA A 28 21.16 -2.16 -9.82
N GLN A 29 19.93 -2.68 -9.73
CA GLN A 29 18.84 -2.01 -9.00
C GLN A 29 19.11 -1.90 -7.49
N ARG A 30 19.81 -2.88 -6.91
CA ARG A 30 20.24 -2.82 -5.49
C ARG A 30 21.23 -1.70 -5.21
N GLN A 31 21.85 -1.11 -6.23
CA GLN A 31 22.69 0.08 -6.09
C GLN A 31 21.93 1.39 -6.36
N GLN A 32 20.69 1.31 -6.85
CA GLN A 32 19.87 2.45 -7.18
C GLN A 32 18.96 2.78 -6.01
N TYR A 33 19.19 3.95 -5.39
CA TYR A 33 18.39 4.41 -4.26
C TYR A 33 16.89 4.38 -4.53
N GLU A 34 16.44 4.90 -5.67
CA GLU A 34 15.02 4.93 -6.04
C GLU A 34 14.42 3.52 -6.14
N ALA A 35 15.13 2.58 -6.79
CA ALA A 35 14.64 1.21 -6.93
C ALA A 35 14.50 0.51 -5.57
N VAL A 36 15.47 0.71 -4.66
CA VAL A 36 15.42 0.17 -3.30
C VAL A 36 14.28 0.82 -2.51
N LYS A 37 14.16 2.15 -2.55
CA LYS A 37 13.10 2.90 -1.86
C LYS A 37 11.71 2.46 -2.32
N ASP A 38 11.46 2.40 -3.62
CA ASP A 38 10.15 1.99 -4.19
C ASP A 38 9.78 0.55 -3.81
N THR A 39 10.80 -0.31 -3.68
CA THR A 39 10.61 -1.69 -3.25
C THR A 39 10.11 -1.76 -1.81
N PHE A 40 10.73 -1.01 -0.89
CA PHE A 40 10.25 -0.94 0.49
C PHE A 40 8.89 -0.26 0.61
N GLU A 41 8.64 0.81 -0.15
CA GLU A 41 7.33 1.44 -0.21
C GLU A 41 6.26 0.43 -0.65
N THR A 42 6.58 -0.45 -1.61
CA THR A 42 5.67 -1.50 -2.06
C THR A 42 5.52 -2.63 -1.03
N TYR A 43 6.61 -3.05 -0.40
CA TYR A 43 6.63 -4.15 0.58
C TYR A 43 5.74 -3.83 1.79
N PHE A 44 5.82 -2.61 2.31
CA PHE A 44 5.04 -2.18 3.47
C PHE A 44 3.60 -1.81 3.16
N VAL A 45 3.18 -1.81 1.89
CA VAL A 45 1.76 -1.67 1.55
C VAL A 45 1.04 -2.97 1.92
N PRO A 46 0.12 -2.96 2.89
CA PRO A 46 -0.61 -4.17 3.25
C PRO A 46 -1.38 -4.68 2.04
N ARG A 47 -1.23 -5.98 1.76
CA ARG A 47 -1.99 -6.64 0.70
C ARG A 47 -3.49 -6.54 1.01
N LYS A 48 -4.20 -5.72 0.24
CA LYS A 48 -5.64 -5.54 0.40
C LYS A 48 -6.40 -6.74 -0.17
N ASN A 49 -7.24 -7.36 0.64
CA ASN A 49 -8.17 -8.37 0.16
C ASN A 49 -9.40 -7.69 -0.45
N VAL A 50 -9.43 -7.60 -1.78
CA VAL A 50 -10.53 -6.96 -2.52
C VAL A 50 -11.89 -7.63 -2.26
N ILE A 51 -11.91 -8.96 -2.05
CA ILE A 51 -13.15 -9.70 -1.75
C ILE A 51 -13.69 -9.27 -0.39
N TYR A 52 -12.82 -9.15 0.61
CA TYR A 52 -13.19 -8.67 1.94
C TYR A 52 -13.71 -7.23 1.90
N GLU A 53 -12.99 -6.32 1.24
CA GLU A 53 -13.40 -4.92 1.10
C GLU A 53 -14.75 -4.78 0.37
N ARG A 54 -14.99 -5.62 -0.66
CA ARG A 54 -16.26 -5.65 -1.40
C ARG A 54 -17.40 -6.21 -0.56
N ALA A 55 -17.14 -7.24 0.25
CA ALA A 55 -18.12 -7.75 1.21
C ALA A 55 -18.48 -6.66 2.23
N ARG A 56 -17.47 -5.95 2.78
CA ARG A 56 -17.68 -4.83 3.70
C ARG A 56 -18.49 -3.69 3.07
N TYR A 57 -18.27 -3.39 1.78
CA TYR A 57 -19.07 -2.42 1.04
C TYR A 57 -20.54 -2.86 0.94
N ASN A 58 -20.79 -4.10 0.51
CA ASN A 58 -22.14 -4.62 0.32
C ASN A 58 -22.92 -4.80 1.64
N GLN A 59 -22.21 -5.11 2.72
CA GLN A 59 -22.81 -5.25 4.06
C GLN A 59 -23.08 -3.91 4.73
N ARG A 60 -22.48 -2.80 4.24
CA ARG A 60 -22.65 -1.49 4.85
C ARG A 60 -24.04 -0.94 4.59
N VAL A 61 -24.81 -0.84 5.68
CA VAL A 61 -26.10 -0.14 5.74
C VAL A 61 -25.95 1.14 6.57
N GLN A 62 -26.70 2.18 6.18
CA GLN A 62 -26.74 3.43 6.94
C GLN A 62 -27.31 3.15 8.33
N GLN A 63 -26.65 3.65 9.37
CA GLN A 63 -27.12 3.49 10.75
C GLN A 63 -28.22 4.50 11.08
N THR A 64 -29.08 4.19 12.05
CA THR A 64 -30.23 5.04 12.45
C THR A 64 -29.82 6.47 12.84
N ASN A 65 -28.61 6.66 13.36
CA ASN A 65 -28.08 7.96 13.80
C ASN A 65 -26.98 8.51 12.87
N GLU A 66 -26.79 7.93 11.69
CA GLU A 66 -25.77 8.36 10.72
C GLU A 66 -26.39 9.31 9.69
N THR A 67 -25.74 10.44 9.43
CA THR A 67 -26.17 11.37 8.38
C THR A 67 -25.95 10.76 6.99
N VAL A 68 -26.75 11.21 6.02
CA VAL A 68 -26.63 10.75 4.63
C VAL A 68 -25.22 11.03 4.09
N ASP A 69 -24.68 12.23 4.35
CA ASP A 69 -23.33 12.59 3.90
C ASP A 69 -22.26 11.67 4.50
N SER A 70 -22.32 11.36 5.80
CA SER A 70 -21.38 10.46 6.45
C SER A 70 -21.45 9.04 5.88
N SER A 71 -22.67 8.55 5.61
CA SER A 71 -22.90 7.25 4.97
C SER A 71 -22.36 7.18 3.54
N ILE A 72 -22.54 8.26 2.77
CA ILE A 72 -22.02 8.36 1.41
C ILE A 72 -20.49 8.42 1.42
N THR A 73 -19.89 9.30 2.23
CA THR A 73 -18.43 9.45 2.34
C THR A 73 -17.77 8.13 2.73
N SER A 74 -18.30 7.45 3.75
CA SER A 74 -17.77 6.17 4.21
C SER A 74 -17.88 5.06 3.17
N LYS A 75 -18.96 4.99 2.38
CA LYS A 75 -19.06 4.07 1.22
C LYS A 75 -17.99 4.36 0.17
N TYR A 76 -17.72 5.63 -0.15
CA TYR A 76 -16.67 6.00 -1.10
C TYR A 76 -15.26 5.63 -0.61
N ILE A 77 -14.98 5.75 0.69
CA ILE A 77 -13.70 5.32 1.27
C ILE A 77 -13.49 3.81 1.09
N ILE A 78 -14.53 3.00 1.30
CA ILE A 78 -14.45 1.54 1.11
C ILE A 78 -14.30 1.21 -0.38
N LEU A 79 -15.02 1.90 -1.26
CA LEU A 79 -14.91 1.73 -2.71
C LEU A 79 -13.48 2.00 -3.21
N GLY A 80 -12.85 3.08 -2.72
CA GLY A 80 -11.44 3.40 -3.04
C GLY A 80 -10.44 2.38 -2.47
N SER A 81 -10.86 1.50 -1.56
CA SER A 81 -10.04 0.38 -1.08
C SER A 81 -10.27 -0.91 -1.89
N CYS A 82 -11.39 -1.03 -2.61
CA CYS A 82 -11.65 -2.12 -3.54
C CYS A 82 -10.90 -1.98 -4.88
N THR A 83 -10.60 -0.75 -5.31
CA THR A 83 -9.88 -0.49 -6.56
C THR A 83 -8.43 -0.07 -6.29
N PRO A 84 -7.45 -0.62 -7.02
CA PRO A 84 -6.10 -0.07 -7.02
C PRO A 84 -6.14 1.38 -7.52
N LYS A 85 -5.38 2.29 -6.89
CA LYS A 85 -5.31 3.72 -7.24
C LYS A 85 -4.91 3.99 -8.71
N SER A 86 -4.40 2.97 -9.43
CA SER A 86 -4.11 3.03 -10.88
C SER A 86 -5.34 2.97 -11.79
N LYS A 87 -6.54 2.76 -11.26
CA LYS A 87 -7.82 2.76 -12.01
C LYS A 87 -8.87 3.71 -11.42
N ALA A 88 -8.44 4.81 -10.80
CA ALA A 88 -9.32 5.93 -10.51
C ALA A 88 -9.49 6.77 -11.79
N ILE A 89 -10.22 6.26 -12.78
CA ILE A 89 -10.67 7.05 -13.92
C ILE A 89 -12.18 6.88 -14.07
N TYR A 90 -12.87 8.03 -14.14
CA TYR A 90 -14.27 8.27 -14.48
C TYR A 90 -15.31 8.00 -13.39
N LEU A 91 -15.43 8.97 -12.48
CA LEU A 91 -16.69 9.68 -12.28
C LEU A 91 -16.44 11.17 -12.51
#